data_AF-A0A6N8B9X5-F1
#
_entry.id   AF-A0A6N8B9X5-F1
#
_cell.length_a   1.000
_cell.length_b   1.000
_cell.length_c   1.000
_cell.angle_alpha   90.00
_cell.angle_beta   90.00
_cell.angle_gamma   90.00
#
_symmetry.space_group_name_H-M   'P 1'
#
loop_
_entity.id
_entity.type
_entity.pdbx_description
1 polymer ?
#
loop_
_entity_poly.entity_id
_entity_poly.type
_entity_poly.pdbx_seq_one_letter_code
_entity_poly.pdbx_strand_id
1 'polypeptide(L)'
;MMILSGVFFMKASEVLKKIRDLKAKNELLAAKGKEDPELNYKINAYNLLKSALSERQEEVLKLYYEKDYNHYRTAEAVGFSSSTISRDLKKIKEKYQELLEI
;
A
#
# COMPACT_ATOMS: atom_id res chain seq x y z
N MET A 1 11.86 -28.50 -17.61
CA MET A 1 12.33 -27.11 -17.41
C MET A 1 11.47 -26.52 -16.30
N MET A 2 11.93 -26.58 -15.05
CA MET A 2 11.17 -26.08 -13.90
C MET A 2 11.33 -24.57 -13.82
N ILE A 3 10.36 -23.81 -14.32
CA ILE A 3 10.22 -22.42 -13.90
C ILE A 3 9.51 -22.48 -12.54
N LEU A 4 10.30 -22.67 -11.48
CA LEU A 4 9.85 -22.33 -10.13
C LEU A 4 9.85 -20.81 -10.06
N SER A 5 8.89 -20.18 -10.73
CA SER A 5 8.46 -18.82 -10.43
C SER A 5 7.87 -18.88 -9.03
N GLY A 6 8.72 -18.80 -8.01
CA GLY A 6 8.32 -18.41 -6.68
C GLY A 6 7.87 -16.96 -6.75
N VAL A 7 6.71 -16.72 -7.36
CA VAL A 7 6.04 -15.42 -7.37
C VAL A 7 5.67 -15.19 -5.92
N PHE A 8 6.53 -14.46 -5.21
CA PHE A 8 6.24 -13.97 -3.88
C PHE A 8 5.10 -12.96 -4.04
N PHE A 9 3.86 -13.46 -4.07
CA PHE A 9 2.67 -12.65 -3.94
C PHE A 9 2.69 -12.03 -2.56
N MET A 10 3.39 -10.90 -2.43
CA MET A 10 3.30 -10.05 -1.26
C MET A 10 1.85 -9.66 -1.08
N LYS A 11 1.31 -9.87 0.12
CA LYS A 11 -0.08 -9.50 0.39
C LYS A 11 -0.22 -7.98 0.27
N ALA A 12 -1.39 -7.51 -0.15
CA ALA A 12 -1.74 -6.08 -0.24
C ALA A 12 -1.28 -5.28 0.99
N SER A 13 -1.46 -5.81 2.20
CA SER A 13 -1.03 -5.18 3.46
C SER A 13 0.49 -5.06 3.61
N GLU A 14 1.26 -6.01 3.08
CA GLU A 14 2.72 -5.98 3.11
C GLU A 14 3.26 -4.97 2.11
N VAL A 15 2.65 -4.89 0.93
CA VAL A 15 2.99 -3.89 -0.08
C VAL A 15 2.71 -2.48 0.43
N LEU A 16 1.54 -2.25 1.06
CA LEU A 16 1.21 -0.95 1.68
C LEU A 16 2.23 -0.54 2.75
N LYS A 17 2.66 -1.46 3.62
CA LYS A 17 3.67 -1.19 4.65
C LYS A 17 5.06 -0.88 4.08
N LYS A 18 5.42 -1.48 2.94
CA LYS A 18 6.74 -1.35 2.32
C LYS A 18 6.73 -0.45 1.09
N ILE A 19 5.67 0.31 0.85
CA ILE A 19 5.50 1.02 -0.42
C ILE A 19 6.61 2.04 -0.67
N ARG A 20 7.16 2.63 0.40
CA ARG A 20 8.29 3.57 0.33
C ARG A 20 9.55 2.86 -0.15
N ASP A 21 9.88 1.70 0.43
CA ASP A 21 11.02 0.88 0.00
C ASP A 21 10.86 0.37 -1.44
N LEU A 22 9.63 -0.01 -1.81
CA LEU A 22 9.30 -0.48 -3.16
C LEU A 22 9.46 0.63 -4.19
N LYS A 23 9.02 1.86 -3.88
CA LYS A 23 9.25 3.04 -4.73
C LYS A 23 10.75 3.31 -4.91
N ALA A 24 11.52 3.35 -3.82
CA ALA A 24 12.96 3.55 -3.87
C ALA A 24 13.67 2.45 -4.70
N LYS A 25 13.26 1.19 -4.53
CA LYS A 25 13.78 0.07 -5.33
C LYS A 25 13.47 0.25 -6.82
N ASN A 26 12.26 0.71 -7.15
CA ASN A 26 11.85 0.96 -8.53
C ASN A 26 12.66 2.07 -9.18
N GLU A 27 12.92 3.15 -8.46
CA GLU A 27 13.77 4.26 -8.92
C GLU A 27 15.22 3.79 -9.19
N LEU A 28 15.78 2.97 -8.31
CA LEU A 28 17.12 2.39 -8.50
C LEU A 28 17.19 1.42 -9.68
N LEU A 29 16.10 0.68 -9.92
CA LEU A 29 15.97 -0.26 -11.02
C LEU A 29 15.86 0.50 -12.37
N ALA A 30 15.01 1.52 -12.44
CA ALA A 30 14.88 2.41 -13.58
C ALA A 30 16.21 3.12 -13.90
N ALA A 31 16.94 3.60 -12.89
CA ALA A 31 18.27 4.20 -13.06
C ALA A 31 19.32 3.22 -13.63
N LYS A 32 19.11 1.92 -13.46
CA LYS A 32 19.96 0.85 -14.01
C LYS A 32 19.47 0.30 -15.35
N GLY A 33 18.41 0.90 -15.93
CA GLY A 33 17.77 0.42 -17.15
C GLY A 33 17.12 -0.96 -17.01
N LYS A 34 16.83 -1.39 -15.78
CA LYS A 34 16.14 -2.65 -15.49
C LYS A 34 14.77 -2.31 -14.96
N GLU A 35 13.72 -2.50 -15.75
CA GLU A 35 12.35 -2.27 -15.27
C GLU A 35 11.79 -3.54 -14.63
N ASP A 36 11.03 -3.35 -13.54
CA ASP A 36 10.26 -4.42 -12.90
C ASP A 36 8.76 -4.08 -13.09
N PRO A 37 8.09 -4.70 -14.09
CA PRO A 37 6.70 -4.40 -14.39
C PRO A 37 5.76 -4.66 -13.20
N GLU A 38 6.06 -5.66 -12.37
CA GLU A 38 5.24 -6.01 -11.20
C GLU A 38 5.36 -4.94 -10.10
N LEU A 39 6.57 -4.43 -9.90
CA LEU A 39 6.83 -3.33 -8.98
C LEU A 39 6.16 -2.03 -9.45
N ASN A 40 6.28 -1.71 -10.73
CA ASN A 40 5.61 -0.58 -11.36
C ASN A 40 4.09 -0.70 -11.21
N TYR A 41 3.52 -1.88 -11.44
CA TYR A 41 2.10 -2.15 -11.29
C TYR A 41 1.63 -1.92 -9.85
N LYS A 42 2.32 -2.46 -8.85
CA LYS A 42 2.01 -2.25 -7.42
C LYS A 42 2.06 -0.78 -7.00
N ILE A 43 3.05 -0.04 -7.51
CA ILE A 43 3.21 1.40 -7.27
C ILE A 43 2.08 2.19 -7.94
N ASN A 44 1.72 1.84 -9.16
CA ASN A 44 0.63 2.50 -9.88
C ASN A 44 -0.72 2.26 -9.20
N ALA A 45 -1.01 1.01 -8.81
CA ALA A 45 -2.19 0.67 -8.02
C ALA A 45 -2.25 1.47 -6.71
N TYR A 46 -1.12 1.75 -6.07
CA TYR A 46 -1.07 2.56 -4.85
C TYR A 46 -1.39 4.03 -5.15
N ASN A 47 -0.87 4.57 -6.24
CA ASN A 47 -1.17 5.95 -6.63
C ASN A 47 -2.66 6.11 -7.01
N LEU A 48 -3.25 5.12 -7.68
CA LEU A 48 -4.69 5.08 -7.95
C LEU A 48 -5.52 4.96 -6.67
N LEU A 49 -5.07 4.13 -5.72
CA LEU A 49 -5.70 4.00 -4.41
C LEU A 49 -5.77 5.37 -3.74
N LYS A 50 -4.65 6.10 -3.65
CA LYS A 50 -4.60 7.43 -3.02
C LYS A 50 -5.64 8.39 -3.61
N SER A 51 -5.78 8.43 -4.93
CA SER A 51 -6.76 9.29 -5.61
C SER A 51 -8.22 8.86 -5.38
N ALA A 52 -8.46 7.61 -4.97
CA ALA A 52 -9.79 7.07 -4.72
C ALA A 52 -10.23 7.16 -3.23
N LEU A 53 -9.30 7.45 -2.33
CA LEU A 53 -9.58 7.58 -0.90
C LEU A 53 -10.14 8.96 -0.57
N SER A 54 -11.00 9.03 0.46
CA SER A 54 -11.34 10.32 1.06
C SER A 54 -10.14 10.91 1.81
N GLU A 55 -10.15 12.21 2.07
CA GLU A 55 -9.10 12.91 2.84
C GLU A 55 -8.81 12.21 4.17
N ARG A 56 -9.87 11.81 4.90
CA ARG A 56 -9.73 11.02 6.14
C ARG A 56 -9.02 9.70 5.90
N GLN A 57 -9.40 8.95 4.87
CA GLN A 57 -8.83 7.64 4.59
C GLN A 57 -7.39 7.75 4.11
N GLU A 58 -7.05 8.79 3.34
CA GLU A 58 -5.67 9.10 2.98
C GLU A 58 -4.83 9.35 4.24
N GLU A 59 -5.36 10.12 5.19
CA GLU A 59 -4.65 10.39 6.44
C GLU A 59 -4.48 9.11 7.29
N VAL A 60 -5.52 8.26 7.39
CA VAL A 60 -5.43 6.95 8.03
C VAL A 60 -4.36 6.08 7.37
N LEU A 61 -4.34 6.02 6.04
CA LEU A 61 -3.35 5.28 5.28
C LEU A 61 -1.93 5.77 5.59
N LYS A 62 -1.71 7.08 5.55
CA LYS A 62 -0.42 7.70 5.85
C LYS A 62 0.05 7.42 7.28
N LEU A 63 -0.80 7.65 8.27
CA LEU A 63 -0.43 7.46 9.67
C LEU A 63 -0.14 5.98 9.98
N TYR A 64 -0.99 5.08 9.51
CA TYR A 64 -0.89 3.66 9.84
C TYR A 64 0.18 2.93 9.02
N TYR A 65 0.25 3.15 7.71
CA TYR A 65 1.15 2.41 6.82
C TYR A 65 2.47 3.12 6.53
N GLU A 66 2.51 4.47 6.51
CA GLU A 66 3.76 5.21 6.19
C GLU A 66 4.53 5.68 7.44
N LYS A 67 3.84 5.87 8.57
CA LYS A 67 4.43 6.31 9.85
C LYS A 67 4.42 5.23 10.94
N ASP A 68 3.94 4.03 10.63
CA ASP A 68 3.86 2.89 11.56
C ASP A 68 3.11 3.20 12.87
N TYR A 69 2.08 4.05 12.82
CA TYR A 69 1.21 4.25 13.98
C TYR A 69 0.35 3.01 14.23
N ASN A 70 0.10 2.70 15.49
CA ASN A 70 -0.86 1.67 15.86
C ASN A 70 -2.31 2.20 15.75
N HIS A 71 -3.28 1.30 15.83
CA HIS A 71 -4.72 1.63 15.68
C HIS A 71 -5.17 2.76 16.61
N TYR A 72 -4.75 2.73 17.88
CA TYR A 72 -5.14 3.73 18.89
C TYR A 72 -4.54 5.10 18.59
N ARG A 73 -3.26 5.15 18.26
CA ARG A 73 -2.56 6.39 17.96
C ARG A 73 -3.04 7.02 16.66
N THR A 74 -3.41 6.21 15.66
CA THR A 74 -4.07 6.70 14.45
C THR A 74 -5.47 7.22 14.76
N ALA A 75 -6.24 6.52 15.59
CA ALA A 75 -7.57 6.95 16.02
C ALA A 75 -7.54 8.32 16.71
N GLU A 76 -6.60 8.48 17.65
CA GLU A 76 -6.37 9.73 18.36
C GLU A 76 -5.98 10.87 17.41
N ALA A 77 -5.03 10.64 16.50
CA ALA A 77 -4.54 11.66 15.57
C ALA A 77 -5.61 12.15 14.58
N VAL A 78 -6.46 11.25 14.08
CA VAL A 78 -7.52 11.61 13.11
C VAL A 78 -8.80 12.09 13.84
N GLY A 79 -8.91 11.88 15.16
CA GLY A 79 -10.08 12.29 15.95
C GLY A 79 -11.29 11.36 15.78
N PHE A 80 -11.09 10.07 15.51
CA PHE A 80 -12.15 9.08 15.35
C PHE A 80 -11.94 7.87 16.27
N SER A 81 -12.98 7.05 16.46
CA SER A 81 -12.85 5.82 17.25
C SER A 81 -11.99 4.77 16.54
N SER A 82 -11.30 3.92 17.33
CA SER A 82 -10.52 2.80 16.81
C SER A 82 -11.33 1.85 15.92
N SER A 83 -12.63 1.66 16.20
CA SER A 83 -13.54 0.88 15.36
C SER A 83 -13.79 1.50 13.99
N THR A 84 -13.78 2.84 13.89
CA THR A 84 -13.86 3.55 12.61
C THR A 84 -12.56 3.43 11.84
N ILE A 85 -11.41 3.57 12.50
CA ILE A 85 -10.09 3.36 11.89
C ILE A 85 -9.96 1.93 11.34
N SER A 86 -10.37 0.92 12.11
CA SER A 86 -10.33 -0.47 11.66
C SER A 86 -11.18 -0.71 10.41
N ARG A 87 -12.37 -0.09 10.32
CA ARG A 87 -13.22 -0.13 9.13
C ARG A 87 -12.57 0.57 7.93
N ASP A 88 -11.96 1.72 8.14
CA ASP A 88 -11.26 2.44 7.07
C ASP A 88 -10.04 1.65 6.58
N LEU A 89 -9.22 1.08 7.46
CA LEU A 89 -8.10 0.21 7.10
C LEU A 89 -8.54 -1.02 6.32
N LYS A 90 -9.68 -1.62 6.69
CA LYS A 90 -10.27 -2.74 5.94
C LYS A 90 -10.65 -2.30 4.52
N LYS A 91 -11.39 -1.20 4.37
CA LYS A 91 -11.79 -0.66 3.07
C LYS A 91 -10.60 -0.30 2.19
N ILE A 92 -9.57 0.35 2.78
CA ILE A 92 -8.33 0.70 2.10
C ILE A 92 -7.66 -0.57 1.56
N LYS A 93 -7.56 -1.62 2.37
CA LYS A 93 -6.96 -2.90 1.98
C LYS A 93 -7.75 -3.58 0.87
N GLU A 94 -9.07 -3.67 1.02
CA GLU A 94 -9.97 -4.25 0.00
C GLU A 94 -9.85 -3.48 -1.32
N LYS A 95 -9.87 -2.15 -1.26
CA LYS A 95 -9.74 -1.31 -2.45
C LYS A 95 -8.39 -1.48 -3.14
N TYR A 96 -7.31 -1.60 -2.37
CA TYR A 96 -5.99 -1.84 -2.94
C TYR A 96 -5.90 -3.23 -3.57
N GLN A 97 -6.53 -4.24 -2.97
CA GLN A 97 -6.60 -5.57 -3.53
C GLN A 97 -7.37 -5.58 -4.86
N GLU A 98 -8.54 -4.93 -4.91
CA GLU A 98 -9.30 -4.76 -6.17
C GLU A 98 -8.42 -4.15 -7.26
N LEU A 99 -7.63 -3.11 -6.94
CA LEU A 99 -6.74 -2.45 -7.89
C LEU A 99 -5.54 -3.30 -8.33
N LEU A 100 -5.20 -4.37 -7.58
CA LEU A 100 -4.14 -5.33 -7.93
C LEU A 100 -4.66 -6.54 -8.71
N GLU A 101 -5.98 -6.71 -8.82
CA GLU A 101 -6.64 -7.78 -9.57
C GLU A 101 -7.11 -7.33 -10.97
N ILE A 102 -6.80 -6.08 -11.37
CA ILE A 102 -7.10 -5.48 -12.69
C ILE A 102 -5.94 -5.68 -13.65
#